data_AF-A0A7K4GNT1-F1
#
_entry.id   AF-A0A7K4GNT1-F1
#
_cell.length_a   1.000
_cell.length_b   1.000
_cell.length_c   1.000
_cell.angle_alpha   90.00
_cell.angle_beta   90.00
_cell.angle_gamma   90.00
#
_symmetry.space_group_name_H-M   'P 1'
#
loop_
_entity.id
_entity.type
_entity.pdbx_description
1 polymer ?
#
loop_
_entity_poly.entity_id
_entity_poly.type
_entity_poly.pdbx_seq_one_letter_code
_entity_poly.pdbx_strand_id
1 'polypeptide(L)'
;MGRFFNIIKGIIYMCVYIVTTMVIPFLTFTWVRNISILEVNIVLTQHDYENIIFWITAFGLLISATAFFNYSSPKQSIRKGTFALVQIILNCLYIWSYKFSGATEIRFEIVFEIVNVGFVAINVQNMVMLYMGVYFLTIILKGYDFFDFVLNRKTIREKRYKTDVGGNDSS
;
A
#
# COMPACT_ATOMS: atom_id res chain seq x y z
N MET A 1 26.31 -11.31 3.54
CA MET A 1 25.17 -11.49 2.61
C MET A 1 25.39 -10.63 1.37
N GLY A 2 25.46 -11.25 0.19
CA GLY A 2 25.90 -10.60 -1.05
C GLY A 2 24.96 -9.48 -1.54
N ARG A 3 25.53 -8.48 -2.21
CA ARG A 3 24.82 -7.34 -2.83
C ARG A 3 23.65 -7.79 -3.72
N PHE A 4 23.81 -8.90 -4.43
CA PHE A 4 22.81 -9.50 -5.31
C PHE A 4 21.57 -10.01 -4.58
N PHE A 5 21.74 -10.66 -3.42
CA PHE A 5 20.61 -11.13 -2.61
C PHE A 5 19.73 -9.99 -2.09
N ASN A 6 20.32 -8.84 -1.78
CA ASN A 6 19.54 -7.67 -1.37
C ASN A 6 18.70 -7.12 -2.52
N ILE A 7 19.23 -7.09 -3.74
CA ILE A 7 18.49 -6.64 -4.93
C ILE A 7 17.30 -7.56 -5.20
N ILE A 8 17.52 -8.89 -5.21
CA ILE A 8 16.44 -9.87 -5.38
C ILE A 8 15.37 -9.68 -4.31
N LYS A 9 15.78 -9.51 -3.05
CA LYS A 9 14.86 -9.22 -1.96
C LYS A 9 14.04 -7.96 -2.25
N GLY A 10 14.68 -6.89 -2.70
CA GLY A 10 14.02 -5.65 -3.11
C GLY A 10 12.94 -5.89 -4.16
N ILE A 11 13.24 -6.67 -5.21
CA ILE A 11 12.30 -7.00 -6.29
C ILE A 11 11.10 -7.79 -5.74
N ILE A 12 11.34 -8.82 -4.92
CA ILE A 12 10.26 -9.64 -4.35
C ILE A 12 9.29 -8.77 -3.56
N TYR A 13 9.81 -7.92 -2.66
CA TYR A 13 8.93 -7.04 -1.90
C TYR A 13 8.24 -6.00 -2.77
N MET A 14 8.90 -5.45 -3.79
CA MET A 14 8.26 -4.57 -4.76
C MET A 14 7.04 -5.24 -5.41
N CYS A 15 7.18 -6.50 -5.86
CA CYS A 15 6.07 -7.27 -6.43
C CYS A 15 4.95 -7.49 -5.42
N VAL A 16 5.27 -7.83 -4.16
CA VAL A 16 4.26 -7.97 -3.10
C VAL A 16 3.50 -6.65 -2.89
N TYR A 17 4.19 -5.51 -2.88
CA TYR A 17 3.52 -4.20 -2.77
C TYR A 17 2.67 -3.88 -4.00
N ILE A 18 3.16 -4.12 -5.22
CA ILE A 18 2.35 -3.95 -6.44
C ILE A 18 1.06 -4.77 -6.35
N VAL A 19 1.15 -6.04 -5.95
CA VAL A 19 -0.03 -6.91 -5.85
C VAL A 19 -1.00 -6.37 -4.79
N THR A 20 -0.51 -6.01 -3.61
CA THR A 20 -1.34 -5.61 -2.47
C THR A 20 -1.92 -4.19 -2.57
N THR A 21 -1.19 -3.23 -3.14
CA THR A 21 -1.60 -1.83 -3.20
C THR A 21 -2.13 -1.39 -4.56
N MET A 22 -1.93 -2.17 -5.62
CA MET A 22 -2.48 -1.88 -6.94
C MET A 22 -3.38 -2.99 -7.46
N VAL A 23 -2.87 -4.21 -7.63
CA VAL A 23 -3.60 -5.27 -8.36
C VAL A 23 -4.90 -5.64 -7.63
N ILE A 24 -4.82 -5.91 -6.31
CA ILE A 24 -6.00 -6.27 -5.52
C ILE A 24 -7.04 -5.13 -5.52
N PRO A 25 -6.70 -3.88 -5.18
CA PRO A 25 -7.65 -2.78 -5.27
C PRO A 25 -8.22 -2.58 -6.69
N PHE A 26 -7.37 -2.60 -7.73
CA PHE A 26 -7.79 -2.45 -9.12
C PHE A 26 -8.84 -3.50 -9.49
N LEU A 27 -8.55 -4.79 -9.27
CA LEU A 27 -9.50 -5.87 -9.56
C LEU A 27 -10.79 -5.71 -8.76
N THR A 28 -10.69 -5.32 -7.48
CA THR A 28 -11.86 -5.09 -6.63
C THR A 28 -12.78 -4.00 -7.20
N PHE A 29 -12.22 -2.84 -7.59
CA PHE A 29 -13.02 -1.76 -8.17
C PHE A 29 -13.52 -2.07 -9.59
N THR A 30 -12.74 -2.80 -10.39
CA THR A 30 -13.20 -3.28 -11.72
C THR A 30 -14.35 -4.27 -11.59
N TRP A 31 -14.33 -5.15 -10.58
CA TRP A 31 -15.44 -6.07 -10.32
C TRP A 31 -16.67 -5.32 -9.82
N VAL A 32 -16.49 -4.38 -8.87
CA VAL A 32 -17.58 -3.54 -8.36
C VAL A 32 -18.22 -2.69 -9.46
N ARG A 33 -17.46 -2.28 -10.49
CA ARG A 33 -17.96 -1.48 -11.62
C ARG A 33 -19.10 -2.16 -12.40
N ASN A 34 -19.12 -3.48 -12.48
CA ASN A 34 -20.03 -4.25 -13.34
C ASN A 34 -21.00 -5.14 -12.54
N ILE A 35 -21.23 -4.85 -11.26
CA ILE A 35 -22.19 -5.63 -10.48
C ILE A 35 -23.59 -5.33 -10.99
N SER A 36 -24.27 -6.34 -11.53
CA SER A 36 -25.71 -6.29 -11.79
C SER A 36 -26.45 -6.89 -10.59
N ILE A 37 -27.43 -6.15 -10.06
CA ILE A 37 -28.32 -6.64 -9.00
C ILE A 37 -29.72 -6.60 -9.59
N LEU A 38 -30.42 -7.75 -9.58
CA LEU A 38 -31.82 -7.85 -10.04
C LEU A 38 -32.03 -7.35 -11.49
N GLU A 39 -31.19 -7.78 -12.44
CA GLU A 39 -31.25 -7.40 -13.88
C GLU A 39 -31.05 -5.90 -14.19
N VAL A 40 -30.86 -5.06 -13.17
CA VAL A 40 -30.46 -3.66 -13.35
C VAL A 40 -28.94 -3.60 -13.41
N ASN A 41 -28.42 -3.08 -14.53
CA ASN A 41 -27.00 -2.77 -14.65
C ASN A 41 -26.70 -1.53 -13.80
N ILE A 42 -26.00 -1.75 -12.70
CA ILE A 42 -25.58 -0.74 -11.73
C ILE A 42 -24.14 -0.38 -12.11
N VAL A 43 -23.97 0.69 -12.91
CA VAL A 43 -22.66 1.09 -13.46
C VAL A 43 -22.11 2.24 -12.64
N LEU A 44 -20.89 2.07 -12.12
CA LEU A 44 -20.15 3.12 -11.41
C LEU A 44 -19.89 4.28 -12.38
N THR A 45 -20.14 5.53 -11.96
CA THR A 45 -19.89 6.66 -12.87
C THR A 45 -18.44 6.66 -13.33
N GLN A 46 -18.24 6.93 -14.62
CA GLN A 46 -16.90 6.83 -15.21
C GLN A 46 -15.90 7.79 -14.54
N HIS A 47 -16.37 8.95 -14.08
CA HIS A 47 -15.55 9.93 -13.38
C HIS A 47 -15.07 9.43 -12.00
N ASP A 48 -15.95 8.84 -11.20
CA ASP A 48 -15.58 8.32 -9.87
C ASP A 48 -14.63 7.12 -10.02
N TYR A 49 -14.86 6.26 -11.01
CA TYR A 49 -13.98 5.13 -11.32
C TYR A 49 -12.57 5.61 -11.69
N GLU A 50 -12.45 6.56 -12.62
CA GLU A 50 -11.17 7.09 -13.08
C GLU A 50 -10.39 7.76 -11.95
N ASN A 51 -11.07 8.51 -11.09
CA ASN A 51 -10.45 9.14 -9.91
C ASN A 51 -9.89 8.09 -8.93
N ILE A 52 -10.66 7.06 -8.60
CA ILE A 52 -10.23 5.99 -7.69
C ILE A 52 -9.02 5.25 -8.24
N ILE A 53 -9.07 4.85 -9.53
CA ILE A 53 -7.99 4.12 -10.17
C ILE A 53 -6.72 4.97 -10.30
N PHE A 54 -6.86 6.27 -10.56
CA PHE A 54 -5.74 7.20 -10.59
C PHE A 54 -4.98 7.22 -9.26
N TRP A 55 -5.69 7.41 -8.13
CA TRP A 55 -5.06 7.45 -6.81
C TRP A 55 -4.43 6.10 -6.41
N ILE A 56 -5.10 4.98 -6.73
CA ILE A 56 -4.58 3.62 -6.52
C ILE A 56 -3.26 3.43 -7.27
N THR A 57 -3.23 3.84 -8.53
CA THR A 57 -2.06 3.65 -9.39
C THR A 57 -0.91 4.56 -8.98
N ALA A 58 -1.18 5.85 -8.75
CA ALA A 58 -0.17 6.84 -8.38
C ALA A 58 0.55 6.48 -7.06
N PHE A 59 -0.22 6.23 -6.00
CA PHE A 59 0.36 5.87 -4.71
C PHE A 59 0.89 4.43 -4.68
N GLY A 60 0.27 3.50 -5.40
CA GLY A 60 0.76 2.14 -5.52
C GLY A 60 2.16 2.05 -6.14
N LEU A 61 2.41 2.84 -7.19
CA LEU A 61 3.75 2.96 -7.78
C LEU A 61 4.77 3.60 -6.83
N LEU A 62 4.39 4.67 -6.12
CA LEU A 62 5.27 5.31 -5.14
C LEU A 62 5.62 4.37 -3.97
N ILE A 63 4.64 3.66 -3.43
CA ILE A 63 4.82 2.72 -2.31
C ILE A 63 5.69 1.54 -2.75
N SER A 64 5.47 0.99 -3.94
CA SER A 64 6.24 -0.15 -4.46
C SER A 64 7.69 0.24 -4.77
N ALA A 65 7.93 1.40 -5.39
CA ALA A 65 9.28 1.92 -5.61
C ALA A 65 10.01 2.15 -4.28
N THR A 66 9.34 2.73 -3.29
CA THR A 66 9.93 2.97 -1.97
C THR A 66 10.19 1.66 -1.23
N ALA A 67 9.34 0.65 -1.39
CA ALA A 67 9.55 -0.68 -0.86
C ALA A 67 10.81 -1.33 -1.47
N PHE A 68 10.98 -1.25 -2.79
CA PHE A 68 12.19 -1.75 -3.45
C PHE A 68 13.46 -1.18 -2.80
N PHE A 69 13.52 0.14 -2.63
CA PHE A 69 14.68 0.80 -2.02
C PHE A 69 14.87 0.46 -0.53
N ASN A 70 13.78 0.29 0.23
CA ASN A 70 13.84 -0.13 1.63
C ASN A 70 14.41 -1.56 1.78
N TYR A 71 13.87 -2.51 1.02
CA TYR A 71 14.24 -3.93 1.15
C TYR A 71 15.54 -4.31 0.43
N SER A 72 15.96 -3.53 -0.57
CA SER A 72 17.29 -3.65 -1.20
C SER A 72 18.41 -3.01 -0.40
N SER A 73 18.08 -2.14 0.56
CA SER A 73 19.08 -1.49 1.40
C SER A 73 19.67 -2.46 2.45
N PRO A 74 20.99 -2.38 2.73
CA PRO A 74 21.63 -3.20 3.76
C PRO A 74 20.92 -3.07 5.11
N LYS A 75 20.84 -4.19 5.86
CA LYS A 75 20.30 -4.21 7.22
C LYS A 75 21.03 -3.15 8.06
N GLN A 76 20.30 -2.11 8.40
CA GLN A 76 20.68 -0.99 9.28
C GLN A 76 21.47 0.18 8.67
N SER A 77 21.39 0.37 7.35
CA SER A 77 21.85 1.60 6.72
C SER A 77 20.91 2.79 7.01
N ILE A 78 21.44 4.02 7.00
CA ILE A 78 20.63 5.25 7.11
C ILE A 78 19.57 5.28 6.00
N ARG A 79 19.96 4.87 4.78
CA ARG A 79 19.07 4.79 3.62
C ARG A 79 17.86 3.89 3.89
N LYS A 80 18.05 2.75 4.56
CA LYS A 80 16.95 1.87 4.95
C LYS A 80 15.95 2.58 5.87
N GLY A 81 16.45 3.30 6.88
CA GLY A 81 15.61 4.10 7.77
C GLY A 81 14.83 5.18 7.03
N THR A 82 15.51 5.95 6.16
CA THR A 82 14.87 6.99 5.35
C THR A 82 13.76 6.42 4.48
N PHE A 83 14.02 5.34 3.74
CA PHE A 83 12.99 4.72 2.88
C PHE A 83 11.86 4.09 3.69
N ALA A 84 12.12 3.51 4.86
CA ALA A 84 11.07 3.02 5.74
C ALA A 84 10.14 4.15 6.22
N LEU A 85 10.70 5.30 6.61
CA LEU A 85 9.94 6.48 7.01
C LEU A 85 9.12 7.05 5.85
N VAL A 86 9.74 7.22 4.67
CA VAL A 86 9.04 7.66 3.45
C VAL A 86 7.90 6.70 3.12
N GLN A 87 8.13 5.40 3.25
CA GLN A 87 7.11 4.39 3.00
C GLN A 87 5.94 4.51 3.99
N ILE A 88 6.19 4.78 5.28
CA ILE A 88 5.13 5.05 6.27
C ILE A 88 4.30 6.27 5.86
N ILE A 89 4.96 7.38 5.51
CA ILE A 89 4.26 8.61 5.07
C ILE A 89 3.40 8.32 3.83
N LEU A 90 3.95 7.63 2.83
CA LEU A 90 3.21 7.28 1.61
C LEU A 90 2.01 6.38 1.91
N ASN A 91 2.12 5.45 2.87
CA ASN A 91 0.98 4.62 3.28
C ASN A 91 -0.10 5.45 3.99
N CYS A 92 0.28 6.43 4.82
CA CYS A 92 -0.68 7.36 5.42
C CYS A 92 -1.39 8.21 4.36
N LEU A 93 -0.64 8.73 3.39
CA LEU A 93 -1.20 9.50 2.27
C LEU A 93 -2.11 8.65 1.38
N TYR A 94 -1.78 7.37 1.20
CA TYR A 94 -2.62 6.43 0.46
C TYR A 94 -3.98 6.24 1.14
N ILE A 95 -4.02 5.98 2.46
CA ILE A 95 -5.29 5.94 3.22
C ILE A 95 -6.04 7.26 3.06
N TRP A 96 -5.33 8.39 3.21
CA TRP A 96 -5.94 9.71 3.08
C TRP A 96 -6.55 9.93 1.69
N SER A 97 -5.90 9.46 0.62
CA SER A 97 -6.37 9.59 -0.76
C SER A 97 -7.71 8.89 -1.01
N TYR A 98 -8.03 7.80 -0.30
CA TYR A 98 -9.33 7.14 -0.41
C TYR A 98 -10.48 8.05 -0.01
N LYS A 99 -10.28 8.94 0.98
CA LYS A 99 -11.29 9.93 1.37
C LYS A 99 -11.52 10.99 0.29
N PHE A 100 -10.48 11.40 -0.45
CA PHE A 100 -10.60 12.39 -1.53
C PHE A 100 -10.99 11.80 -2.88
N SER A 101 -10.80 10.49 -3.06
CA SER A 101 -11.13 9.79 -4.31
C SER A 101 -12.63 9.65 -4.58
N GLY A 102 -13.49 10.03 -3.63
CA GLY A 102 -14.95 9.85 -3.76
C GLY A 102 -15.42 8.41 -3.51
N ALA A 103 -14.52 7.48 -3.17
CA ALA A 103 -14.82 6.06 -2.95
C ALA A 103 -15.82 5.76 -1.82
N THR A 104 -16.23 6.75 -1.03
CA THR A 104 -17.21 6.60 0.07
C THR A 104 -18.66 6.65 -0.40
N GLU A 105 -18.94 7.32 -1.50
CA GLU A 105 -20.27 7.43 -2.10
C GLU A 105 -20.19 6.98 -3.54
N ILE A 106 -20.56 5.72 -3.78
CA ILE A 106 -20.57 5.19 -5.14
C ILE A 106 -21.92 5.50 -5.74
N ARG A 107 -21.92 6.38 -6.75
CA ARG A 107 -23.10 6.69 -7.55
C ARG A 107 -23.22 5.67 -8.67
N PHE A 108 -24.38 5.04 -8.73
CA PHE A 108 -24.73 4.11 -9.77
C PHE A 108 -25.87 4.69 -10.58
N GLU A 109 -25.73 4.69 -11.90
CA GLU A 109 -26.84 5.03 -12.79
C GLU A 109 -27.71 3.79 -13.01
N ILE A 110 -29.02 3.92 -12.83
CA ILE A 110 -29.98 2.87 -13.19
C ILE A 110 -30.24 2.99 -14.69
N VAL A 111 -29.72 2.01 -15.45
CA VAL A 111 -30.00 1.89 -16.88
C VAL A 111 -31.03 0.78 -17.09
N PHE A 112 -32.20 1.14 -17.62
CA PHE A 112 -33.22 0.20 -18.07
C PHE A 112 -33.32 0.28 -19.60
N GLU A 113 -32.97 -0.80 -20.30
CA GLU A 113 -33.19 -1.00 -21.75
C GLU A 113 -32.78 0.16 -22.71
N ILE A 114 -31.90 1.11 -22.32
CA ILE A 114 -31.37 2.30 -23.07
C ILE A 114 -31.83 3.67 -22.50
N VAL A 115 -32.72 3.72 -21.50
CA VAL A 115 -33.14 4.99 -20.86
C VAL A 115 -32.56 5.09 -19.44
N ASN A 116 -31.94 6.24 -19.12
CA ASN A 116 -31.48 6.54 -17.76
C ASN A 116 -32.69 6.95 -16.89
N VAL A 117 -33.00 6.13 -15.88
CA VAL A 117 -34.20 6.30 -15.03
C VAL A 117 -33.87 7.08 -13.74
N GLY A 118 -32.58 7.28 -13.44
CA GLY A 118 -32.12 7.98 -12.24
C GLY A 118 -30.81 7.40 -11.69
N PHE A 119 -30.39 7.90 -10.54
CA PHE A 119 -29.18 7.45 -9.84
C PHE A 119 -29.53 6.85 -8.47
N VAL A 120 -28.84 5.76 -8.12
CA VAL A 120 -28.81 5.19 -6.78
C VAL A 120 -27.42 5.41 -6.22
N ALA A 121 -27.32 6.14 -5.12
CA ALA A 121 -26.06 6.29 -4.39
C ALA A 121 -26.00 5.25 -3.28
N ILE A 122 -25.01 4.36 -3.32
CA ILE A 122 -24.71 3.46 -2.21
C ILE A 122 -23.57 4.08 -1.40
N ASN A 123 -23.84 4.37 -0.13
CA ASN A 123 -22.81 4.77 0.80
C ASN A 123 -22.05 3.52 1.26
N VAL A 124 -20.81 3.37 0.79
CA VAL A 124 -19.89 2.27 1.15
C VAL A 124 -18.86 2.70 2.18
N GLN A 125 -19.03 3.88 2.79
CA GLN A 125 -18.08 4.49 3.73
C GLN A 125 -17.66 3.55 4.85
N ASN A 126 -18.59 2.79 5.44
CA ASN A 126 -18.28 1.84 6.51
C ASN A 126 -17.43 0.66 6.04
N MET A 127 -17.66 0.18 4.81
CA MET A 127 -16.88 -0.91 4.22
C MET A 127 -15.45 -0.45 3.90
N VAL A 128 -15.32 0.75 3.32
CA VAL A 128 -14.03 1.36 3.01
C VAL A 128 -13.27 1.68 4.31
N MET A 129 -13.95 2.18 5.36
CA MET A 129 -13.34 2.40 6.67
C MET A 129 -12.79 1.13 7.30
N LEU A 130 -13.49 -0.01 7.16
CA LEU A 130 -13.01 -1.29 7.66
C LEU A 130 -11.73 -1.74 6.93
N TYR A 131 -11.71 -1.64 5.59
CA TYR A 131 -10.51 -1.91 4.80
C TYR A 131 -9.34 -0.98 5.16
N MET A 132 -9.61 0.32 5.32
CA MET A 132 -8.62 1.30 5.76
C MET A 132 -8.09 0.99 7.16
N GLY A 133 -8.94 0.51 8.08
CA GLY A 133 -8.53 0.10 9.42
C GLY A 133 -7.55 -1.08 9.42
N VAL A 134 -7.81 -2.10 8.59
CA VAL A 134 -6.87 -3.22 8.40
C VAL A 134 -5.55 -2.72 7.79
N TYR A 135 -5.62 -1.84 6.80
CA TYR A 135 -4.43 -1.25 6.20
C TYR A 135 -3.64 -0.39 7.22
N PHE A 136 -4.33 0.33 8.11
CA PHE A 136 -3.70 1.12 9.16
C PHE A 136 -2.89 0.26 10.15
N LEU A 137 -3.33 -0.97 10.45
CA LEU A 137 -2.52 -1.91 11.25
C LEU A 137 -1.16 -2.19 10.60
N THR A 138 -1.10 -2.26 9.27
CA THR A 138 0.18 -2.44 8.55
C THR A 138 1.10 -1.23 8.72
N ILE A 139 0.54 -0.02 8.86
CA ILE A 139 1.30 1.20 9.15
C ILE A 139 1.85 1.16 10.57
N ILE A 140 1.05 0.74 11.54
CA ILE A 140 1.50 0.58 12.94
C ILE A 140 2.66 -0.41 13.01
N LEU A 141 2.55 -1.58 12.37
CA LEU A 141 3.62 -2.58 12.34
C LEU A 141 4.93 -2.03 11.74
N LYS A 142 4.84 -1.30 10.62
CA LYS A 142 6.01 -0.63 10.04
C LYS A 142 6.56 0.46 10.94
N GLY A 143 5.70 1.19 11.63
CA GLY A 143 6.08 2.20 12.62
C GLY A 143 6.90 1.56 13.74
N TYR A 144 6.42 0.44 14.29
CA TYR A 144 7.16 -0.33 15.30
C TYR A 144 8.52 -0.78 14.79
N ASP A 145 8.60 -1.40 13.61
CA ASP A 145 9.86 -1.84 12.99
C ASP A 145 10.83 -0.66 12.79
N PHE A 146 10.30 0.52 12.44
CA PHE A 146 11.09 1.74 12.29
C PHE A 146 11.61 2.26 13.64
N PHE A 147 10.78 2.28 14.68
CA PHE A 147 11.21 2.68 16.03
C PHE A 147 12.27 1.74 16.59
N ASP A 148 12.07 0.42 16.45
CA ASP A 148 13.07 -0.58 16.82
C ASP A 148 14.39 -0.35 16.06
N PHE A 149 14.31 -0.09 14.75
CA PHE A 149 15.47 0.26 13.95
C PHE A 149 16.20 1.51 14.46
N VAL A 150 15.49 2.57 14.86
CA VAL A 150 16.09 3.82 15.35
C VAL A 150 16.76 3.62 16.72
N LEU A 151 16.09 2.96 17.66
CA LEU A 151 16.57 2.76 19.03
C LEU A 151 17.76 1.79 19.09
N ASN A 152 17.67 0.64 18.40
CA ASN A 152 18.69 -0.41 18.46
C ASN A 152 19.85 -0.21 17.46
N ARG A 153 19.86 0.92 16.75
CA ARG A 153 20.86 1.22 15.71
C ARG A 153 22.30 1.21 16.23
N LYS A 154 22.56 1.79 17.41
CA LYS A 154 23.91 1.97 17.97
C LYS A 154 24.47 0.65 18.52
N THR A 155 23.69 -0.02 19.35
CA THR A 155 24.04 -1.27 20.04
C THR A 155 24.39 -2.40 19.06
N ILE A 156 23.70 -2.47 17.90
CA ILE A 156 23.92 -3.51 16.90
C ILE A 156 25.10 -3.16 15.97
N ARG A 157 25.35 -1.87 15.72
CA ARG A 157 26.52 -1.41 14.96
C ARG A 157 27.81 -1.68 15.72
N GLU A 158 27.80 -1.49 17.03
CA GLU A 158 28.92 -1.82 17.93
C GLU A 158 29.18 -3.33 18.02
N LYS A 159 28.13 -4.17 18.11
CA LYS A 159 28.29 -5.63 18.09
C LYS A 159 28.99 -6.13 16.83
N ARG A 160 28.66 -5.62 15.64
CA ARG A 160 29.34 -6.03 14.38
C ARG A 160 30.77 -5.53 14.26
N TYR A 161 31.04 -4.29 14.67
CA TYR A 161 32.41 -3.75 14.64
C TYR A 161 33.34 -4.51 15.59
N LYS A 162 32.84 -5.02 16.72
CA LYS A 162 33.63 -5.88 17.61
C LYS A 162 33.94 -7.24 16.98
N THR A 163 33.01 -7.85 16.24
CA THR A 163 33.25 -9.12 15.53
C THR A 163 34.29 -8.98 14.41
N ASP A 164 34.34 -7.84 13.71
CA ASP A 164 35.32 -7.61 12.63
C ASP A 164 36.74 -7.24 13.13
N VAL A 165 36.88 -6.73 14.37
CA VAL A 165 38.19 -6.29 14.92
C VAL A 165 38.77 -7.28 15.94
N GLY A 166 37.93 -8.14 16.52
CA GLY A 166 38.33 -9.23 17.40
C GLY A 166 37.73 -10.52 16.89
N GLY A 167 38.46 -11.22 16.03
CA GLY A 167 38.11 -12.58 15.64
C GLY A 167 38.13 -13.47 16.88
N ASN A 168 36.94 -13.75 17.41
CA ASN A 168 36.54 -15.00 18.03
C ASN A 168 35.05 -14.89 18.39
N ASP A 169 34.23 -15.57 17.59
CA ASP A 169 32.88 -15.97 18.01
C ASP A 169 33.04 -17.10 19.03
N SER A 170 32.72 -16.84 20.29
CA SER A 170 32.50 -17.89 21.28
C SER A 170 31.00 -18.09 21.44
N SER A 171 30.51 -19.16 20.78
CA SER A 171 29.36 -20.02 21.10
C SER A 171 28.03 -19.37 21.49
#